data_AF-A0A643AU97-F1
#
_entry.id   AF-A0A643AU97-F1
#
_cell.length_a   1.000
_cell.length_b   1.000
_cell.length_c   1.000
_cell.angle_alpha   90.00
_cell.angle_beta   90.00
_cell.angle_gamma   90.00
#
_symmetry.space_group_name_H-M   'P 1'
#
loop_
_entity.id
_entity.type
_entity.pdbx_description
1 polymer ?
#
loop_
_entity_poly.entity_id
_entity_poly.type
_entity_poly.pdbx_seq_one_letter_code
_entity_poly.pdbx_strand_id
1 'polypeptide(L)'
;DDRTGTGTLSVFGMQARYSLRDEFPLLTTKRVFCKRVLEELLWFIKGSTNAKELSSKGVKIWDANGSRDFLDSLGFSTRAEGDLGPVYGFQWRHFGAEYKDMDSDNSDQGVDQLQKVIDTIKTNPDDRRIILCAWNPKDLPLMALPPCHALCQFYVVNGELSCQLYQRSGDMGLGVPFNIASYALLHDRTHHGPEARILRKVEKIDDFKAEDFQIEGYNPHPTIKMEMAV
;
A
#
# COMPACT_ATOMS: atom_id res chain seq x y z
N ASP A 1 -4.79 -25.34 7.35
CA ASP A 1 -5.77 -24.44 7.98
C ASP A 1 -5.15 -23.07 8.20
N ASP A 2 -5.96 -22.02 8.07
CA ASP A 2 -5.60 -20.62 8.32
C ASP A 2 -6.76 -19.92 9.06
N ARG A 3 -6.55 -18.67 9.50
CA ARG A 3 -7.53 -17.94 10.33
C ARG A 3 -8.91 -17.79 9.67
N THR A 4 -8.99 -17.86 8.34
CA THR A 4 -10.23 -17.66 7.57
C THR A 4 -11.04 -18.94 7.38
N GLY A 5 -10.47 -20.10 7.73
CA GLY A 5 -11.11 -21.40 7.51
C GLY A 5 -11.14 -21.88 6.05
N THR A 6 -10.53 -21.15 5.12
CA THR A 6 -10.47 -21.52 3.68
C THR A 6 -9.41 -22.59 3.41
N GLY A 7 -8.30 -22.56 4.15
CA GLY A 7 -7.11 -23.38 3.88
C GLY A 7 -6.25 -22.78 2.77
N THR A 8 -4.93 -23.04 2.82
CA THR A 8 -3.97 -22.53 1.84
C THR A 8 -2.91 -23.58 1.50
N LEU A 9 -2.36 -23.49 0.28
CA LEU A 9 -1.08 -24.08 -0.07
C LEU A 9 -0.02 -23.01 0.09
N SER A 10 0.99 -23.25 0.93
CA SER A 10 1.97 -22.22 1.31
C SER A 10 3.41 -22.65 1.09
N VAL A 11 4.25 -21.66 0.78
CA VAL A 11 5.71 -21.75 0.74
C VAL A 11 6.28 -20.56 1.50
N PHE A 12 7.45 -20.72 2.12
CA PHE A 12 8.06 -19.69 2.97
C PHE A 12 9.38 -19.20 2.38
N GLY A 13 9.59 -17.88 2.36
CA GLY A 13 10.85 -17.27 1.91
C GLY A 13 11.01 -17.08 0.40
N MET A 14 9.91 -16.89 -0.33
CA MET A 14 9.96 -16.59 -1.76
C MET A 14 10.50 -15.18 -2.04
N GLN A 15 11.24 -15.02 -3.14
CA GLN A 15 11.69 -13.73 -3.65
C GLN A 15 11.30 -13.58 -5.12
N ALA A 16 10.81 -12.39 -5.49
CA ALA A 16 10.59 -11.97 -6.86
C ALA A 16 11.31 -10.64 -7.12
N ARG A 17 11.67 -10.38 -8.37
CA ARG A 17 12.32 -9.14 -8.81
C ARG A 17 11.67 -8.66 -10.10
N TYR A 18 11.44 -7.36 -10.20
CA TYR A 18 10.81 -6.72 -11.35
C TYR A 18 11.68 -5.52 -11.77
N SER A 19 12.07 -5.45 -13.04
CA SER A 19 12.75 -4.27 -13.59
C SER A 19 11.71 -3.19 -13.84
N LEU A 20 11.90 -1.99 -13.28
CA LEU A 20 11.07 -0.82 -13.60
C LEU A 20 11.68 0.03 -14.72
N ARG A 21 12.91 -0.26 -15.16
CA ARG A 21 13.55 0.49 -16.26
C ARG A 21 12.80 0.28 -17.57
N ASP A 22 12.43 -0.98 -17.78
CA ASP A 22 11.81 -1.45 -19.00
C ASP A 22 10.30 -1.30 -18.88
N GLU A 23 9.63 -1.95 -17.92
CA GLU A 23 8.16 -2.01 -17.89
C GLU A 23 7.53 -1.74 -16.53
N PHE A 24 6.28 -1.26 -16.53
CA PHE A 24 5.48 -1.20 -15.31
C PHE A 24 4.97 -2.62 -15.01
N PRO A 25 5.32 -3.23 -13.85
CA PRO A 25 5.08 -4.64 -13.57
C PRO A 25 3.62 -4.91 -13.20
N LEU A 26 2.75 -4.76 -14.20
CA LEU A 26 1.33 -4.97 -14.11
C LEU A 26 0.97 -6.26 -14.84
N LEU A 27 0.45 -7.24 -14.09
CA LEU A 27 0.16 -8.56 -14.65
C LEU A 27 -0.75 -8.47 -15.89
N THR A 28 -0.34 -9.15 -16.95
CA THR A 28 -1.08 -9.27 -18.20
C THR A 28 -1.88 -10.56 -18.29
N THR A 29 -1.52 -11.61 -17.55
CA THR A 29 -2.24 -12.90 -17.51
C THR A 29 -3.58 -12.83 -16.79
N LYS A 30 -3.85 -11.73 -16.07
CA LYS A 30 -5.14 -11.40 -15.44
C LYS A 30 -5.28 -9.88 -15.42
N ARG A 31 -6.46 -9.35 -15.72
CA ARG A 31 -6.75 -7.92 -15.55
C ARG A 31 -6.63 -7.47 -14.09
N VAL A 32 -5.80 -6.47 -13.85
CA VAL A 32 -5.64 -5.73 -12.59
C VAL A 32 -6.20 -4.31 -12.79
N PHE A 33 -6.95 -3.81 -11.81
CA PHE A 33 -7.61 -2.50 -11.91
C PHE A 33 -6.72 -1.41 -11.30
N CYS A 34 -5.80 -0.83 -12.10
CA CYS A 34 -4.80 0.15 -11.64
C CYS A 34 -5.38 1.34 -10.88
N LYS A 35 -6.53 1.87 -11.30
CA LYS A 35 -7.16 2.99 -10.58
C LYS A 35 -7.41 2.64 -9.10
N ARG A 36 -7.79 1.39 -8.80
CA ARG A 36 -8.01 0.95 -7.40
C ARG A 36 -6.70 0.87 -6.62
N VAL A 37 -5.65 0.34 -7.25
CA VAL A 37 -4.28 0.28 -6.69
C VAL A 37 -3.80 1.69 -6.33
N LEU A 38 -3.99 2.64 -7.24
CA LEU A 38 -3.52 4.00 -7.09
C LEU A 38 -4.30 4.76 -6.00
N GLU A 39 -5.62 4.64 -5.96
CA GLU A 39 -6.44 5.30 -4.92
C GLU A 39 -6.09 4.78 -3.52
N GLU A 40 -5.80 3.48 -3.37
CA GLU A 40 -5.31 2.92 -2.11
C GLU A 40 -3.92 3.46 -1.75
N LEU A 41 -2.99 3.50 -2.71
CA LEU A 41 -1.65 4.05 -2.48
C LEU A 41 -1.71 5.52 -2.03
N LEU A 42 -2.52 6.35 -2.70
CA LEU A 42 -2.71 7.75 -2.33
C LEU A 42 -3.37 7.89 -0.94
N TRP A 43 -4.28 6.98 -0.59
CA TRP A 43 -4.88 6.90 0.75
C TRP A 43 -3.84 6.57 1.83
N PHE A 44 -2.90 5.64 1.57
CA PHE A 44 -1.77 5.38 2.46
C PHE A 44 -0.84 6.60 2.56
N ILE A 45 -0.48 7.23 1.43
CA ILE A 45 0.39 8.41 1.40
C ILE A 45 -0.20 9.52 2.27
N LYS A 46 -1.50 9.82 2.14
CA LYS A 46 -2.19 10.83 2.95
C LYS A 46 -2.23 10.50 4.45
N GLY A 47 -1.93 9.26 4.85
CA GLY A 47 -2.02 8.82 6.24
C GLY A 47 -3.44 8.46 6.69
N SER A 48 -4.41 8.36 5.76
CA SER A 48 -5.80 8.07 6.13
C SER A 48 -5.95 6.64 6.63
N THR A 49 -6.94 6.46 7.53
CA THR A 49 -7.34 5.16 8.11
C THR A 49 -8.85 4.91 7.97
N ASN A 50 -9.56 5.81 7.28
CA ASN A 50 -10.98 5.72 7.03
C ASN A 50 -11.26 4.98 5.70
N ALA A 51 -11.73 3.74 5.79
CA ALA A 51 -12.07 2.92 4.63
C ALA A 51 -13.16 3.54 3.74
N LYS A 52 -14.06 4.36 4.31
CA LYS A 52 -15.17 4.98 3.56
C LYS A 52 -14.68 5.99 2.53
N GLU A 53 -13.50 6.58 2.71
CA GLU A 53 -12.85 7.41 1.68
C GLU A 53 -12.64 6.60 0.38
N LEU A 54 -12.16 5.36 0.50
CA LEU A 54 -11.97 4.44 -0.62
C LEU A 54 -13.31 3.95 -1.18
N SER A 55 -14.24 3.55 -0.30
CA SER A 55 -15.56 3.04 -0.72
C SER A 55 -16.33 4.09 -1.54
N SER A 56 -16.26 5.38 -1.15
CA SER A 56 -16.90 6.49 -1.87
C SER A 56 -16.39 6.66 -3.30
N LYS A 57 -15.15 6.24 -3.57
CA LYS A 57 -14.51 6.23 -4.90
C LYS A 57 -14.70 4.90 -5.65
N GLY A 58 -15.51 4.00 -5.11
CA GLY A 58 -15.76 2.66 -5.67
C GLY A 58 -14.65 1.65 -5.43
N VAL A 59 -13.74 1.92 -4.50
CA VAL A 59 -12.65 1.02 -4.09
C VAL A 59 -13.06 0.29 -2.81
N LYS A 60 -13.46 -0.98 -2.94
CA LYS A 60 -14.11 -1.76 -1.88
C LYS A 60 -13.21 -2.78 -1.15
N ILE A 61 -11.90 -2.70 -1.36
CA ILE A 61 -10.95 -3.71 -0.88
C ILE A 61 -10.87 -3.78 0.66
N TRP A 62 -11.21 -2.69 1.34
CA TRP A 62 -11.24 -2.58 2.80
C TRP A 62 -12.64 -2.68 3.42
N ASP A 63 -13.70 -2.77 2.62
CA ASP A 63 -15.09 -2.73 3.11
C ASP A 63 -15.36 -3.87 4.11
N ALA A 64 -14.87 -5.08 3.83
CA ALA A 64 -15.08 -6.23 4.72
C ALA A 64 -14.35 -6.04 6.06
N ASN A 65 -13.09 -5.60 6.04
CA ASN A 65 -12.30 -5.37 7.24
C ASN A 65 -12.75 -4.15 8.05
N GLY A 66 -13.43 -3.19 7.41
CA GLY A 66 -14.02 -2.02 8.06
C GLY A 66 -15.49 -2.20 8.47
N SER A 67 -16.11 -3.35 8.17
CA SER A 67 -17.51 -3.59 8.49
C SER A 67 -17.77 -3.65 9.99
N ARG A 68 -18.99 -3.29 10.42
CA ARG A 68 -19.40 -3.36 11.83
C ARG A 68 -19.16 -4.75 12.43
N ASP A 69 -19.63 -5.79 11.75
CA ASP A 69 -19.53 -7.18 12.20
C ASP A 69 -18.06 -7.62 12.37
N PHE A 70 -17.19 -7.25 11.43
CA PHE A 70 -15.77 -7.61 11.52
C PHE A 70 -15.07 -6.86 12.66
N LEU A 71 -15.31 -5.56 12.81
CA LEU A 71 -14.76 -4.77 13.92
C LEU A 71 -15.24 -5.29 15.28
N ASP A 72 -16.51 -5.69 15.40
CA ASP A 72 -17.07 -6.30 16.61
C ASP A 72 -16.42 -7.64 16.92
N SER A 73 -16.14 -8.46 15.89
CA SER A 73 -15.45 -9.74 16.05
C SER A 73 -14.02 -9.59 16.59
N LEU A 74 -13.41 -8.42 16.39
CA LEU A 74 -12.10 -8.04 16.93
C LEU A 74 -12.17 -7.36 18.31
N GLY A 75 -13.38 -7.15 18.85
CA GLY A 75 -13.60 -6.47 20.12
C GLY A 75 -13.65 -4.94 20.04
N PHE A 76 -13.71 -4.35 18.83
CA PHE A 76 -13.77 -2.90 18.63
C PHE A 76 -15.21 -2.36 18.59
N SER A 77 -16.03 -2.73 19.58
CA SER A 77 -17.48 -2.45 19.57
C SER A 77 -17.87 -0.97 19.56
N THR A 78 -16.98 -0.08 19.99
CA THR A 78 -17.20 1.38 20.01
C THR A 78 -16.51 2.11 18.86
N ARG A 79 -15.66 1.44 18.08
CA ARG A 79 -14.94 2.04 16.95
C ARG A 79 -15.91 2.29 15.80
N ALA A 80 -15.85 3.42 15.13
CA ALA A 80 -16.78 3.72 14.03
C ALA A 80 -16.61 2.73 12.87
N GLU A 81 -17.70 2.39 12.17
CA GLU A 81 -17.61 1.57 10.95
C GLU A 81 -16.75 2.28 9.90
N GLY A 82 -15.81 1.54 9.31
CA GLY A 82 -14.81 2.06 8.38
C GLY A 82 -13.51 2.55 9.02
N ASP A 83 -13.45 2.70 10.35
CA ASP A 83 -12.21 2.99 11.06
C ASP A 83 -11.36 1.71 11.16
N LEU A 84 -10.26 1.69 10.43
CA LEU A 84 -9.37 0.52 10.38
C LEU A 84 -8.33 0.49 11.50
N GLY A 85 -8.30 1.50 12.38
CA GLY A 85 -7.23 1.70 13.35
C GLY A 85 -5.94 2.23 12.71
N PRO A 86 -4.82 2.21 13.45
CA PRO A 86 -3.53 2.78 13.02
C PRO A 86 -2.80 1.89 12.00
N VAL A 87 -3.42 1.62 10.84
CA VAL A 87 -2.87 0.79 9.75
C VAL A 87 -1.80 1.52 8.94
N TYR A 88 -1.50 1.07 7.72
CA TYR A 88 -0.34 1.48 6.91
C TYR A 88 -0.10 2.99 6.86
N GLY A 89 -1.09 3.78 6.39
CA GLY A 89 -0.92 5.22 6.23
C GLY A 89 -0.59 5.93 7.54
N PHE A 90 -1.28 5.57 8.62
CA PHE A 90 -0.98 6.11 9.95
C PHE A 90 0.44 5.79 10.38
N GLN A 91 0.91 4.56 10.18
CA GLN A 91 2.30 4.21 10.50
C GLN A 91 3.28 4.94 9.58
N TRP A 92 2.94 5.23 8.32
CA TRP A 92 3.83 5.96 7.41
C TRP A 92 4.00 7.43 7.78
N ARG A 93 2.94 8.08 8.28
CA ARG A 93 2.93 9.52 8.55
C ARG A 93 3.03 9.89 10.03
N HIS A 94 2.63 8.99 10.92
CA HIS A 94 2.43 9.25 12.36
C HIS A 94 2.98 8.12 13.24
N PHE A 95 4.07 7.45 12.84
CA PHE A 95 4.59 6.28 13.55
C PHE A 95 4.84 6.59 15.03
N GLY A 96 4.27 5.79 15.92
CA GLY A 96 4.42 5.91 17.37
C GLY A 96 3.51 6.95 18.05
N ALA A 97 2.70 7.71 17.28
CA ALA A 97 1.63 8.52 17.84
C ALA A 97 0.56 7.66 18.53
N GLU A 98 -0.19 8.26 19.45
CA GLU A 98 -1.34 7.59 20.07
C GLU A 98 -2.54 7.67 19.13
N TYR A 99 -3.03 6.51 18.67
CA TYR A 99 -4.23 6.47 17.83
C TYR A 99 -5.49 6.73 18.66
N LYS A 100 -6.32 7.67 18.20
CA LYS A 100 -7.62 7.99 18.82
C LYS A 100 -8.77 7.43 18.00
N ASP A 101 -8.94 7.97 16.80
CA ASP A 101 -9.93 7.58 15.81
C ASP A 101 -9.48 8.03 14.41
N MET A 102 -10.21 7.59 13.39
CA MET A 102 -9.91 7.90 11.98
C MET A 102 -10.11 9.37 11.57
N ASP A 103 -10.81 10.18 12.37
CA ASP A 103 -11.15 11.58 12.05
C ASP A 103 -10.24 12.58 12.79
N SER A 104 -9.42 12.10 13.72
CA SER A 104 -8.47 12.90 14.50
C SER A 104 -7.36 13.51 13.65
N ASP A 105 -7.04 14.77 13.91
CA ASP A 105 -5.86 15.43 13.34
C ASP A 105 -4.57 14.95 14.05
N ASN A 106 -3.68 14.36 13.27
CA ASN A 106 -2.41 13.81 13.73
C ASN A 106 -1.19 14.51 13.09
N SER A 107 -1.38 15.66 12.42
CA SER A 107 -0.37 16.31 11.58
C SER A 107 0.98 16.56 12.26
N ASP A 108 0.99 16.81 13.58
CA ASP A 108 2.19 17.07 14.38
C ASP A 108 2.54 15.93 15.36
N GLN A 109 1.99 14.73 15.16
CA GLN A 109 2.18 13.59 16.04
C GLN A 109 2.97 12.46 15.40
N GLY A 110 3.80 11.79 16.20
CA GLY A 110 4.59 10.64 15.79
C GLY A 110 5.77 11.01 14.88
N VAL A 111 6.20 10.05 14.07
CA VAL A 111 7.28 10.22 13.10
C VAL A 111 6.74 10.09 11.69
N ASP A 112 6.88 11.15 10.88
CA ASP A 112 6.61 11.10 9.44
C ASP A 112 7.76 10.40 8.71
N GLN A 113 7.64 9.07 8.63
CA GLN A 113 8.63 8.22 7.98
C GLN A 113 8.68 8.49 6.48
N LEU A 114 7.53 8.73 5.83
CA LEU A 114 7.46 8.98 4.40
C LEU A 114 8.23 10.24 4.01
N GLN A 115 7.99 11.35 4.73
CA GLN A 115 8.70 12.60 4.49
C GLN A 115 10.20 12.43 4.74
N LYS A 116 10.59 11.75 5.83
CA LYS A 116 12.00 11.47 6.13
C LYS A 116 12.67 10.64 5.04
N VAL A 117 11.99 9.64 4.47
CA VAL A 117 12.48 8.84 3.34
C VAL A 117 12.72 9.74 2.12
N ILE A 118 11.74 10.57 1.76
CA ILE A 118 11.83 11.49 0.61
C ILE A 118 13.00 12.46 0.79
N ASP A 119 13.14 13.05 1.98
CA ASP A 119 14.22 14.00 2.29
C ASP A 119 15.57 13.31 2.24
N THR A 120 15.69 12.08 2.77
CA THR A 120 16.95 11.33 2.76
C THR A 120 17.34 10.93 1.34
N ILE A 121 16.40 10.49 0.50
CA ILE A 121 16.67 10.21 -0.93
C ILE A 121 17.24 11.45 -1.64
N LYS A 122 16.71 12.63 -1.34
CA LYS A 122 17.14 13.89 -1.98
C LYS A 122 18.47 14.43 -1.45
N THR A 123 18.75 14.25 -0.16
CA THR A 123 19.86 14.94 0.53
C THR A 123 21.02 14.02 0.92
N ASN A 124 20.77 12.73 1.11
CA ASN A 124 21.77 11.71 1.46
C ASN A 124 21.45 10.36 0.78
N PRO A 125 21.50 10.27 -0.56
CA PRO A 125 21.04 9.11 -1.31
C PRO A 125 21.81 7.80 -1.01
N ASP A 126 23.07 7.90 -0.56
CA ASP A 126 23.90 6.75 -0.20
C ASP A 126 23.59 6.19 1.22
N ASP A 127 22.62 6.79 1.92
CA ASP A 127 22.20 6.32 3.24
C ASP A 127 21.65 4.89 3.14
N ARG A 128 22.12 4.01 4.03
CA ARG A 128 21.70 2.61 4.09
C ARG A 128 20.50 2.40 5.01
N ARG A 129 19.86 3.47 5.48
CA ARG A 129 18.76 3.47 6.45
C ARG A 129 17.47 4.10 5.90
N ILE A 130 17.35 4.22 4.57
CA ILE A 130 16.15 4.72 3.91
C ILE A 130 15.07 3.61 3.98
N ILE A 131 14.34 3.58 5.10
CA ILE A 131 13.39 2.51 5.44
C ILE A 131 12.05 3.14 5.81
N LEU A 132 10.98 2.49 5.35
CA LEU A 132 9.59 2.77 5.74
C LEU A 132 8.99 1.49 6.33
N CYS A 133 8.56 1.55 7.60
CA CYS A 133 8.07 0.39 8.33
C CYS A 133 6.62 0.59 8.80
N ALA A 134 5.74 -0.36 8.50
CA ALA A 134 4.36 -0.36 9.00
C ALA A 134 4.19 -1.27 10.25
N TRP A 135 5.17 -2.11 10.57
CA TRP A 135 5.08 -3.06 11.67
C TRP A 135 5.40 -2.43 13.02
N ASN A 136 4.36 -2.00 13.75
CA ASN A 136 4.48 -1.43 15.08
C ASN A 136 3.85 -2.36 16.14
N PRO A 137 4.65 -3.12 16.91
CA PRO A 137 4.14 -4.07 17.91
C PRO A 137 3.17 -3.48 18.94
N LYS A 138 3.32 -2.20 19.29
CA LYS A 138 2.42 -1.51 20.23
C LYS A 138 1.01 -1.37 19.66
N ASP A 139 0.92 -1.09 18.36
CA ASP A 139 -0.33 -0.73 17.70
C ASP A 139 -0.99 -1.91 16.98
N LEU A 140 -0.29 -3.05 16.80
CA LEU A 140 -0.86 -4.26 16.18
C LEU A 140 -2.22 -4.67 16.77
N PRO A 141 -2.43 -4.67 18.10
CA PRO A 141 -3.73 -5.03 18.69
C PRO A 141 -4.84 -4.01 18.41
N LEU A 142 -4.51 -2.83 17.87
CA LEU A 142 -5.45 -1.78 17.53
C LEU A 142 -5.84 -1.80 16.04
N MET A 143 -5.17 -2.57 15.19
CA MET A 143 -5.40 -2.58 13.75
C MET A 143 -6.50 -3.58 13.37
N ALA A 144 -7.40 -3.19 12.47
CA ALA A 144 -8.39 -4.12 11.89
C ALA A 144 -7.72 -5.27 11.14
N LEU A 145 -6.58 -5.00 10.49
CA LEU A 145 -5.75 -6.03 9.87
C LEU A 145 -4.26 -5.67 10.03
N PRO A 146 -3.44 -6.52 10.66
CA PRO A 146 -2.00 -6.30 10.75
C PRO A 146 -1.33 -6.15 9.37
N PRO A 147 -0.29 -5.31 9.21
CA PRO A 147 0.32 -5.01 7.91
C PRO A 147 0.86 -6.25 7.20
N CYS A 148 0.42 -6.53 5.97
CA CYS A 148 0.95 -7.61 5.15
C CYS A 148 2.32 -7.23 4.55
N HIS A 149 2.39 -6.05 3.93
CA HIS A 149 3.62 -5.42 3.49
C HIS A 149 4.20 -4.62 4.66
N ALA A 150 5.11 -5.26 5.40
CA ALA A 150 5.53 -4.81 6.72
C ALA A 150 6.63 -3.75 6.67
N LEU A 151 7.53 -3.83 5.68
CA LEU A 151 8.69 -2.96 5.58
C LEU A 151 9.13 -2.84 4.13
N CYS A 152 9.49 -1.62 3.70
CA CYS A 152 10.29 -1.43 2.50
C CYS A 152 11.58 -0.65 2.78
N GLN A 153 12.61 -1.00 2.03
CA GLN A 153 13.89 -0.29 2.00
C GLN A 153 14.11 0.28 0.60
N PHE A 154 14.59 1.52 0.55
CA PHE A 154 14.98 2.18 -0.68
C PHE A 154 16.51 2.21 -0.81
N TYR A 155 16.98 2.19 -2.05
CA TYR A 155 18.39 2.22 -2.38
C TYR A 155 18.61 3.08 -3.62
N VAL A 156 19.55 4.01 -3.57
CA VAL A 156 19.90 4.89 -4.70
C VAL A 156 21.31 4.54 -5.18
N VAL A 157 21.46 4.31 -6.48
CA VAL A 157 22.76 4.11 -7.12
C VAL A 157 22.70 4.59 -8.58
N ASN A 158 23.76 5.25 -9.06
CA ASN A 158 23.85 5.75 -10.43
C ASN A 158 22.65 6.64 -10.86
N GLY A 159 22.08 7.40 -9.91
CA GLY A 159 20.90 8.23 -10.17
C GLY A 159 19.58 7.46 -10.28
N GLU A 160 19.57 6.15 -10.01
CA GLU A 160 18.39 5.31 -10.04
C GLU A 160 17.93 4.90 -8.63
N LEU A 161 16.62 4.80 -8.45
CA LEU A 161 15.98 4.37 -7.21
C LEU A 161 15.50 2.92 -7.34
N SER A 162 15.83 2.10 -6.35
CA SER A 162 15.30 0.74 -6.17
C SER A 162 14.53 0.63 -4.86
N CYS A 163 13.57 -0.30 -4.82
CA CYS A 163 12.80 -0.61 -3.62
C CYS A 163 12.78 -2.12 -3.36
N GLN A 164 13.08 -2.50 -2.13
CA GLN A 164 12.93 -3.86 -1.63
C GLN A 164 11.79 -3.90 -0.62
N LEU A 165 10.74 -4.68 -0.93
CA LEU A 165 9.60 -4.90 -0.06
C LEU A 165 9.71 -6.24 0.66
N TYR A 166 9.53 -6.23 1.99
CA TYR A 166 9.30 -7.43 2.78
C TYR A 166 7.80 -7.57 3.09
N GLN A 167 7.21 -8.65 2.58
CA GLN A 167 5.80 -8.98 2.77
C GLN A 167 5.69 -10.26 3.59
N ARG A 168 5.15 -10.16 4.82
CA ARG A 168 5.05 -11.30 5.75
C ARG A 168 4.00 -12.34 5.33
N SER A 169 3.03 -11.93 4.52
CA SER A 169 1.92 -12.76 4.03
C SER A 169 1.47 -12.22 2.68
N GLY A 170 1.56 -13.06 1.65
CA GLY A 170 1.21 -12.69 0.27
C GLY A 170 0.15 -13.62 -0.29
N ASP A 171 -1.08 -13.13 -0.42
CA ASP A 171 -2.10 -13.80 -1.22
C ASP A 171 -1.71 -13.66 -2.71
N MET A 172 -1.26 -14.77 -3.30
CA MET A 172 -0.80 -14.80 -4.70
C MET A 172 -1.93 -14.55 -5.71
N GLY A 173 -3.19 -14.82 -5.35
CA GLY A 173 -4.34 -14.66 -6.25
C GLY A 173 -4.83 -13.21 -6.30
N LEU A 174 -5.01 -12.58 -5.12
CA LEU A 174 -5.55 -11.24 -4.99
C LEU A 174 -4.51 -10.19 -4.62
N GLY A 175 -3.83 -10.35 -3.48
CA GLY A 175 -3.00 -9.31 -2.85
C GLY A 175 -1.70 -8.99 -3.59
N VAL A 176 -0.89 -9.99 -3.90
CA VAL A 176 0.45 -9.80 -4.49
C VAL A 176 0.41 -9.04 -5.82
N PRO A 177 -0.51 -9.33 -6.77
CA PRO A 177 -0.66 -8.50 -7.97
C PRO A 177 -0.91 -7.01 -7.68
N PHE A 178 -1.69 -6.68 -6.65
CA PHE A 178 -1.93 -5.30 -6.21
C PHE A 178 -0.68 -4.71 -5.57
N ASN A 179 0.01 -5.46 -4.71
CA ASN A 179 1.19 -4.97 -4.00
C ASN A 179 2.37 -4.66 -4.96
N ILE A 180 2.59 -5.50 -5.98
CA ILE A 180 3.62 -5.25 -7.00
C ILE A 180 3.36 -3.91 -7.71
N ALA A 181 2.14 -3.72 -8.22
CA ALA A 181 1.77 -2.49 -8.91
C ALA A 181 1.81 -1.27 -8.00
N SER A 182 1.34 -1.40 -6.74
CA SER A 182 1.32 -0.32 -5.75
C SER A 182 2.72 0.20 -5.44
N TYR A 183 3.66 -0.68 -5.10
CA TYR A 183 5.03 -0.28 -4.78
C TYR A 183 5.86 0.13 -6.01
N ALA A 184 5.50 -0.36 -7.20
CA ALA A 184 6.08 0.13 -8.46
C ALA A 184 5.70 1.59 -8.74
N LEU A 185 4.46 2.02 -8.41
CA LEU A 185 3.99 3.39 -8.58
C LEU A 185 4.71 4.42 -7.70
N LEU A 186 5.54 3.99 -6.74
CA LEU A 186 6.43 4.89 -5.98
C LEU A 186 7.65 5.36 -6.79
N HIS A 187 7.85 4.88 -8.02
CA HIS A 187 8.98 5.22 -8.89
C HIS A 187 8.49 5.98 -10.14
N ASP A 188 9.37 6.80 -10.72
CA ASP A 188 9.09 7.52 -11.98
C ASP A 188 9.60 6.73 -13.20
N ARG A 189 8.72 6.59 -14.19
CA ARG A 189 8.90 6.10 -15.58
C ARG A 189 9.27 4.64 -15.82
N THR A 190 8.69 4.10 -16.90
CA THR A 190 9.07 2.86 -17.59
C THR A 190 8.99 3.12 -19.12
N HIS A 191 9.72 2.39 -19.98
CA HIS A 191 9.89 2.71 -21.43
C HIS A 191 9.40 1.63 -22.42
N HIS A 192 8.97 0.46 -21.95
CA HIS A 192 8.58 -0.74 -22.69
C HIS A 192 7.44 -1.49 -21.97
N GLY A 193 6.52 -2.16 -22.68
CA GLY A 193 5.38 -2.86 -22.04
C GLY A 193 4.25 -1.92 -21.56
N PRO A 194 3.41 -2.31 -20.58
CA PRO A 194 2.53 -1.35 -19.92
C PRO A 194 3.39 -0.21 -19.36
N GLU A 195 3.04 1.03 -19.69
CA GLU A 195 3.76 2.22 -19.22
C GLU A 195 2.90 2.96 -18.21
N ALA A 196 3.46 3.27 -17.04
CA ALA A 196 2.84 4.21 -16.10
C ALA A 196 3.43 5.61 -16.34
N ARG A 197 2.60 6.52 -16.85
CA ARG A 197 2.98 7.91 -17.11
C ARG A 197 2.38 8.84 -16.07
N ILE A 198 3.22 9.68 -15.50
CA ILE A 198 2.82 10.79 -14.65
C ILE A 198 2.53 12.00 -15.56
N LEU A 199 1.27 12.38 -15.66
CA LEU A 199 0.77 13.45 -16.55
C LEU A 199 1.06 14.85 -16.02
N ARG A 200 1.18 14.99 -14.69
CA ARG A 200 1.37 16.27 -14.01
C ARG A 200 2.53 16.17 -13.03
N LYS A 201 3.49 17.07 -13.16
CA LYS A 201 4.53 17.27 -12.15
C LYS A 201 3.91 17.92 -10.91
N VAL A 202 4.20 17.36 -9.75
CA VAL A 202 3.83 17.93 -8.44
C VAL A 202 5.08 18.20 -7.61
N GLU A 203 4.98 19.12 -6.65
CA GLU A 203 6.10 19.47 -5.76
C GLU A 203 6.08 18.64 -4.48
N LYS A 204 4.89 18.29 -3.97
CA LYS A 204 4.70 17.42 -2.80
C LYS A 204 4.03 16.12 -3.21
N ILE A 205 4.43 15.03 -2.56
CA ILE A 205 3.86 13.70 -2.84
C ILE A 205 2.35 13.65 -2.54
N ASP A 206 1.88 14.45 -1.57
CA ASP A 206 0.47 14.55 -1.19
C ASP A 206 -0.42 15.20 -2.27
N ASP A 207 0.18 15.93 -3.22
CA ASP A 207 -0.56 16.66 -4.25
C ASP A 207 -0.99 15.76 -5.42
N PHE A 208 -0.52 14.51 -5.46
CA PHE A 208 -0.89 13.55 -6.50
C PHE A 208 -2.36 13.12 -6.38
N LYS A 209 -3.01 12.99 -7.54
CA LYS A 209 -4.36 12.47 -7.71
C LYS A 209 -4.33 11.28 -8.66
N ALA A 210 -5.36 10.45 -8.59
CA ALA A 210 -5.45 9.28 -9.47
C ALA A 210 -5.46 9.64 -10.98
N GLU A 211 -5.97 10.82 -11.32
CA GLU A 211 -5.99 11.37 -12.68
C GLU A 211 -4.62 11.82 -13.20
N ASP A 212 -3.63 11.97 -12.33
CA ASP A 212 -2.26 12.31 -12.74
C ASP A 212 -1.50 11.11 -13.31
N PHE A 213 -2.10 9.92 -13.31
CA PHE A 213 -1.46 8.69 -13.77
C PHE A 213 -2.23 8.09 -14.94
N GLN A 214 -1.51 7.79 -16.02
CA GLN A 214 -2.03 7.11 -17.19
C GLN A 214 -1.29 5.79 -17.38
N ILE A 215 -2.03 4.70 -17.56
CA ILE A 215 -1.47 3.42 -17.97
C ILE A 215 -1.67 3.25 -19.47
N GLU A 216 -0.59 3.20 -20.22
CA GLU A 216 -0.57 2.95 -21.66
C GLU A 216 -0.17 1.50 -21.96
N GLY A 217 -0.55 0.98 -23.13
CA GLY A 217 -0.09 -0.35 -23.59
C GLY A 217 -0.62 -1.57 -22.80
N TYR A 218 -1.55 -1.39 -21.86
CA TYR A 218 -2.04 -2.48 -21.02
C TYR A 218 -3.10 -3.36 -21.70
N ASN A 219 -2.65 -4.50 -22.23
CA ASN A 219 -3.48 -5.49 -22.94
C ASN A 219 -3.57 -6.82 -22.16
N PRO A 220 -4.30 -6.89 -21.03
CA PRO A 220 -4.38 -8.11 -20.25
C PRO A 220 -5.43 -9.08 -20.78
N HIS A 221 -5.27 -10.35 -20.42
CA HIS A 221 -6.34 -11.34 -20.41
C HIS A 221 -7.54 -10.88 -19.57
N PRO A 222 -8.74 -11.46 -19.78
CA PRO A 222 -9.93 -11.14 -18.99
C PRO A 222 -9.74 -11.26 -17.47
N THR A 223 -10.61 -10.58 -16.72
CA THR A 223 -10.60 -10.67 -15.25
C THR A 223 -10.92 -12.10 -14.81
N ILE A 224 -10.13 -12.62 -13.88
CA ILE A 224 -10.43 -13.85 -13.14
C ILE A 224 -11.06 -13.41 -11.81
N LYS A 225 -12.31 -13.78 -11.59
CA LYS A 225 -13.02 -13.49 -10.34
C LYS A 225 -12.49 -14.42 -9.25
N MET A 226 -12.16 -13.84 -8.10
CA MET A 226 -11.70 -14.53 -6.90
C MET A 226 -12.36 -13.83 -5.71
N GLU A 227 -12.73 -14.62 -4.70
CA GLU A 227 -13.34 -14.12 -3.47
C GLU A 227 -12.25 -13.90 -2.42
N MET A 228 -12.37 -12.81 -1.66
CA MET A 228 -11.43 -12.50 -0.59
C MET A 228 -11.82 -13.31 0.65
N ALA A 229 -10.84 -14.01 1.23
CA ALA A 229 -11.03 -14.71 2.49
C ALA A 229 -11.01 -13.68 3.65
N VAL A 230 -12.12 -13.57 4.38
CA VAL A 230 -12.28 -12.64 5.50
C VAL A 230 -12.07 -13.38 6.80
#